data_AF-A0A2H0USM0-F1
#
_entry.id   AF-A0A2H0USM0-F1
#
_cell.length_a   1.000
_cell.length_b   1.000
_cell.length_c   1.000
_cell.angle_alpha   90.00
_cell.angle_beta   90.00
_cell.angle_gamma   90.00
#
_symmetry.space_group_name_H-M   'P 1'
#
loop_
_entity.id
_entity.type
_entity.pdbx_description
1 polymer ?
#
loop_
_entity_poly.entity_id
_entity_poly.type
_entity_poly.pdbx_seq_one_letter_code
_entity_poly.pdbx_strand_id
1 'polypeptide(L)'
;MEDFSEKKEYLEELKKRSKQSHVYHKHQLIGLELADILSDREHKSLYIKLAKETGDTDRLIQVAKEVAERRDIKKPGAYFMRIIKDDGGKNS
;
A
#
# COMPACT_ATOMS: atom_id res chain seq x y z
N MET A 1 -17.94 -14.40 39.93
CA MET A 1 -18.69 -14.83 38.74
C MET A 1 -18.00 -14.17 37.58
N GLU A 2 -17.17 -14.89 36.82
CA GLU A 2 -16.51 -14.31 35.63
C GLU A 2 -17.61 -13.88 34.66
N ASP A 3 -17.63 -12.59 34.35
CA ASP A 3 -18.65 -12.01 33.50
C ASP A 3 -18.41 -12.45 32.05
N PHE A 4 -19.33 -13.26 31.53
CA PHE A 4 -19.27 -13.78 30.15
C PHE A 4 -19.30 -12.64 29.11
N SER A 5 -19.69 -11.43 29.50
CA SER A 5 -19.64 -10.22 28.67
C SER A 5 -18.21 -9.82 28.30
N GLU A 6 -17.29 -9.79 29.28
CA GLU A 6 -15.89 -9.38 29.07
C GLU A 6 -15.14 -10.34 28.13
N LYS A 7 -15.39 -11.65 28.24
CA LYS A 7 -14.82 -12.66 27.34
C LYS A 7 -15.28 -12.45 25.89
N LYS A 8 -16.53 -12.04 25.68
CA LYS A 8 -17.07 -11.78 24.35
C LYS A 8 -16.44 -10.54 23.72
N GLU A 9 -16.26 -9.47 24.49
CA GLU A 9 -15.59 -8.25 24.02
C GLU A 9 -14.12 -8.51 23.65
N TYR A 10 -13.40 -9.27 24.48
CA TYR A 10 -12.02 -9.68 24.20
C TYR A 10 -11.90 -10.47 22.89
N LEU A 11 -12.78 -11.44 22.66
CA LEU A 11 -12.80 -12.23 21.43
C LEU A 11 -13.11 -11.38 20.19
N GLU A 12 -14.01 -10.39 20.30
CA GLU A 12 -14.30 -9.46 19.21
C GLU A 12 -13.14 -8.51 18.92
N GLU A 13 -12.41 -8.06 19.93
CA GLU A 13 -11.20 -7.25 19.72
C GLU A 13 -10.10 -8.03 19.00
N LEU A 14 -9.86 -9.29 19.39
CA LEU A 14 -8.89 -10.15 18.72
C LEU A 14 -9.24 -10.35 17.23
N LYS A 15 -10.53 -10.54 16.89
CA LYS A 15 -10.98 -10.64 15.50
C LYS A 15 -10.71 -9.34 14.73
N LYS A 16 -10.94 -8.18 15.34
CA LYS A 16 -10.65 -6.87 14.72
C LYS A 16 -9.15 -6.71 14.45
N ARG A 17 -8.30 -7.02 15.43
CA ARG A 17 -6.84 -6.95 15.30
C ARG A 17 -6.30 -7.90 14.24
N SER A 18 -6.82 -9.13 14.17
CA SER A 18 -6.44 -10.10 13.16
C SER A 18 -6.71 -9.59 11.74
N LYS A 19 -7.90 -9.02 11.50
CA LYS A 19 -8.24 -8.39 10.21
C LYS A 19 -7.33 -7.21 9.88
N GLN A 20 -7.08 -6.33 10.85
CA GLN A 20 -6.18 -5.18 10.66
C GLN A 20 -4.75 -5.60 10.36
N SER A 21 -4.23 -6.62 11.06
CA SER A 21 -2.91 -7.19 10.82
C SER A 21 -2.80 -7.77 9.41
N HIS A 22 -3.83 -8.48 8.94
CA HIS A 22 -3.89 -9.02 7.59
C HIS A 22 -3.85 -7.92 6.52
N VAL A 23 -4.62 -6.84 6.70
CA VAL A 23 -4.63 -5.69 5.79
C VAL A 23 -3.26 -4.99 5.79
N TYR A 24 -2.67 -4.79 6.96
CA TYR A 24 -1.34 -4.18 7.08
C TYR A 24 -0.28 -5.00 6.34
N HIS A 25 -0.29 -6.32 6.51
CA HIS A 25 0.61 -7.22 5.80
C HIS A 25 0.44 -7.13 4.27
N LYS A 26 -0.81 -7.06 3.78
CA LYS A 26 -1.07 -6.88 2.35
C LYS A 26 -0.46 -5.58 1.83
N HIS A 27 -0.68 -4.45 2.48
CA HIS A 27 -0.12 -3.15 2.04
C HIS A 27 1.41 -3.12 2.11
N GLN A 28 2.01 -3.78 3.11
CA GLN A 28 3.46 -3.90 3.21
C GLN A 28 4.06 -4.66 2.03
N LEU A 29 3.47 -5.80 1.66
CA LEU A 29 3.91 -6.58 0.51
C LEU A 29 3.82 -5.75 -0.79
N ILE A 30 2.70 -5.08 -1.02
CA ILE A 30 2.52 -4.23 -2.20
C ILE A 30 3.54 -3.08 -2.21
N GLY A 31 3.75 -2.40 -1.09
CA GLY A 31 4.71 -1.30 -1.01
C GLY A 31 6.15 -1.75 -1.31
N LEU A 32 6.53 -2.97 -0.88
CA LEU A 32 7.82 -3.56 -1.24
C LEU A 32 7.91 -3.93 -2.72
N GLU A 33 6.85 -4.51 -3.28
CA GLU A 33 6.77 -4.85 -4.70
C GLU A 33 6.91 -3.60 -5.58
N LEU A 34 6.23 -2.50 -5.24
CA LEU A 34 6.37 -1.23 -5.95
C LEU A 34 7.80 -0.70 -5.92
N ALA A 35 8.45 -0.77 -4.75
CA ALA A 35 9.84 -0.33 -4.60
C ALA A 35 10.79 -1.17 -5.47
N ASP A 36 10.52 -2.47 -5.61
CA ASP A 36 11.30 -3.39 -6.43
C ASP A 36 11.10 -3.12 -7.93
N ILE A 37 9.84 -2.98 -8.38
CA ILE A 37 9.51 -2.66 -9.77
C ILE A 37 10.16 -1.34 -10.22
N LEU A 38 10.10 -0.32 -9.36
CA LEU A 38 10.62 1.01 -9.65
C LEU A 38 12.13 1.14 -9.41
N SER A 39 12.80 0.04 -9.00
CA SER A 39 14.22 0.02 -8.60
C SER A 39 14.55 1.12 -7.57
N ASP A 40 13.61 1.37 -6.65
CA ASP A 40 13.62 2.48 -5.71
C ASP A 40 13.39 2.00 -4.26
N ARG A 41 14.17 0.98 -3.88
CA ARG A 41 14.11 0.34 -2.55
C ARG A 41 14.37 1.30 -1.38
N GLU A 42 15.12 2.37 -1.61
CA GLU A 42 15.40 3.41 -0.61
C GLU A 42 14.10 4.06 -0.11
N HIS A 43 13.11 4.21 -0.99
CA HIS A 43 11.82 4.84 -0.68
C HIS A 43 10.70 3.83 -0.37
N LYS A 44 11.02 2.56 -0.04
CA LYS A 44 10.01 1.53 0.29
C LYS A 44 8.94 1.97 1.30
N SER A 45 9.33 2.73 2.32
CA SER A 45 8.41 3.22 3.36
C SER A 45 7.36 4.18 2.79
N LEU A 46 7.73 4.97 1.77
CA LEU A 46 6.81 5.85 1.05
C LEU A 46 5.78 5.03 0.28
N TYR A 47 6.21 3.98 -0.43
CA TYR A 47 5.32 3.11 -1.20
C TYR A 47 4.38 2.29 -0.31
N ILE A 48 4.83 1.82 0.85
CA ILE A 48 3.96 1.16 1.85
C ILE A 48 2.90 2.13 2.36
N LYS A 49 3.28 3.37 2.66
CA LYS A 49 2.34 4.41 3.08
C LYS A 49 1.31 4.69 1.99
N LEU A 50 1.77 4.85 0.74
CA LEU A 50 0.91 5.06 -0.42
C LEU A 50 -0.10 3.92 -0.60
N ALA A 51 0.35 2.66 -0.55
CA ALA A 51 -0.52 1.50 -0.68
C ALA A 51 -1.59 1.44 0.43
N LYS A 52 -1.23 1.84 1.66
CA LYS A 52 -2.14 1.91 2.80
C LYS A 52 -3.17 3.04 2.65
N GLU A 53 -2.75 4.22 2.17
CA GLU A 53 -3.60 5.41 2.08
C GLU A 53 -4.54 5.38 0.88
N THR A 54 -4.07 4.93 -0.27
CA THR A 54 -4.89 4.88 -1.50
C THR A 54 -5.86 3.69 -1.49
N GLY A 55 -5.45 2.53 -0.99
CA GLY A 55 -6.25 1.31 -1.01
C GLY A 55 -6.40 0.64 -2.39
N ASP A 56 -6.24 1.39 -3.48
CA ASP A 56 -6.23 0.89 -4.86
C ASP A 56 -4.85 0.32 -5.25
N THR A 57 -4.54 -0.86 -4.70
CA THR A 57 -3.24 -1.50 -4.91
C THR A 57 -3.03 -1.97 -6.35
N ASP A 58 -4.10 -2.34 -7.05
CA ASP A 58 -4.00 -2.89 -8.40
C ASP A 58 -3.59 -1.81 -9.39
N ARG A 59 -4.17 -0.60 -9.25
CA ARG A 59 -3.77 0.56 -10.05
C ARG A 59 -2.31 0.95 -9.79
N LEU A 60 -1.86 0.93 -8.54
CA LEU A 60 -0.48 1.25 -8.21
C LEU A 60 0.50 0.29 -8.89
N ILE A 61 0.23 -1.02 -8.87
CA ILE A 61 1.07 -2.03 -9.52
C ILE A 61 1.08 -1.83 -11.04
N GLN A 62 -0.10 -1.58 -11.64
CA GLN A 62 -0.20 -1.35 -13.07
C GLN A 62 0.68 -0.16 -13.51
N VAL A 63 0.52 0.99 -12.85
CA VAL A 63 1.29 2.19 -13.18
C VAL A 63 2.79 1.96 -12.95
N ALA A 64 3.17 1.27 -11.87
CA ALA A 64 4.57 0.96 -11.61
C ALA A 64 5.20 0.12 -12.74
N LYS A 65 4.48 -0.89 -13.25
CA LYS A 65 4.93 -1.71 -14.39
C LYS A 65 5.07 -0.88 -15.66
N GLU A 66 4.06 -0.06 -15.98
CA GLU A 66 4.12 0.84 -17.14
C GLU A 66 5.30 1.82 -17.08
N VAL A 67 5.65 2.30 -15.88
CA VAL A 67 6.82 3.16 -15.67
C VAL A 67 8.13 2.38 -15.80
N ALA A 68 8.20 1.14 -15.30
CA ALA A 68 9.39 0.31 -15.40
C ALA A 68 9.71 -0.13 -16.84
N GLU A 69 8.68 -0.28 -17.69
CA GLU A 69 8.86 -0.61 -19.11
C GLU A 69 9.44 0.54 -19.94
N ARG A 70 9.32 1.78 -19.47
CA ARG A 70 9.82 2.98 -20.14
C ARG A 70 11.32 3.18 -19.91
N ARG A 71 12.11 2.88 -20.94
CA ARG A 71 13.58 2.91 -20.89
C ARG A 71 14.19 4.32 -20.92
N ASP A 72 13.42 5.34 -21.23
CA ASP A 72 13.84 6.74 -21.31
C ASP A 72 13.81 7.46 -19.95
N ILE A 73 13.23 6.83 -18.93
CA ILE A 73 13.06 7.42 -17.60
C ILE A 73 14.27 7.13 -16.72
N LYS A 74 15.03 8.19 -16.39
CA LYS A 74 16.20 8.09 -15.50
C LYS A 74 15.84 7.83 -14.02
N LYS A 75 14.66 8.23 -13.58
CA LYS A 75 14.19 8.12 -12.17
C LYS A 75 12.77 7.56 -12.11
N PRO A 76 12.59 6.23 -12.21
CA PRO A 76 11.28 5.59 -12.27
C PRO A 76 10.40 5.93 -11.06
N GLY A 77 10.93 5.83 -9.84
CA GLY A 77 10.18 6.15 -8.61
C GLY A 77 9.61 7.58 -8.56
N ALA A 78 10.45 8.57 -8.89
CA ALA A 78 10.01 9.97 -8.92
C ALA A 78 8.94 10.24 -9.99
N TYR A 79 9.09 9.60 -11.15
CA TYR A 79 8.12 9.74 -12.24
C TYR A 79 6.78 9.05 -11.91
N PHE A 80 6.84 7.85 -11.32
CA PHE A 80 5.68 7.16 -10.78
C PHE A 80 4.92 8.03 -9.80
N MET A 81 5.60 8.61 -8.81
CA MET A 81 4.97 9.48 -7.81
C MET A 81 4.28 10.70 -8.45
N ARG A 82 4.86 11.24 -9.52
CA ARG A 82 4.24 12.31 -10.30
C ARG A 82 2.94 11.84 -10.97
N ILE A 83 2.94 10.68 -11.64
CA ILE A 83 1.74 10.13 -12.29
C ILE A 83 0.63 9.94 -11.26
N ILE A 84 0.94 9.31 -10.12
CA ILE A 84 -0.07 9.06 -9.07
C ILE A 84 -0.67 10.36 -8.54
N LYS A 85 0.17 11.40 -8.36
CA LYS A 85 -0.30 12.72 -7.95
C LYS A 85 -1.19 13.40 -9.00
N ASP A 86 -0.81 13.29 -10.27
CA ASP A 86 -1.54 13.91 -11.39
C ASP A 86 -2.87 13.17 -11.67
N ASP A 87 -2.91 11.84 -11.53
CA ASP A 87 -4.12 11.02 -11.66
C ASP A 87 -5.12 11.31 -10.52
N GLY A 88 -4.64 11.55 -9.29
CA GLY A 88 -5.48 11.98 -8.16
C GLY A 88 -6.01 13.42 -8.27
N GLY A 89 -5.39 14.26 -9.12
CA GLY A 89 -5.80 15.65 -9.35
C GLY A 89 -6.77 15.85 -10.52
N LYS A 90 -7.13 14.79 -11.27
CA LYS A 90 -8.04 14.87 -12.42
C LYS A 90 -9.51 14.57 -12.11
N ASN A 91 -9.84 14.35 -10.84
CA ASN A 91 -11.22 14.22 -10.35
C ASN A 91 -11.50 15.27 -9.26
N SER A 92 -11.31 16.55 -9.56
CA SER A 92 -11.82 17.69 -8.79
C SER A 92 -12.33 18.77 -9.72
#